data_AF-A0A3Q9FH09-F1
#
_entry.id   AF-A0A3Q9FH09-F1
#
_cell.length_a   1.000
_cell.length_b   1.000
_cell.length_c   1.000
_cell.angle_alpha   90.00
_cell.angle_beta   90.00
_cell.angle_gamma   90.00
#
_symmetry.space_group_name_H-M   'P 1'
#
loop_
_entity.id
_entity.type
_entity.pdbx_description
1 polymer ?
#
loop_
_entity_poly.entity_id
_entity_poly.type
_entity_poly.pdbx_seq_one_letter_code
_entity_poly.pdbx_strand_id
1 'polypeptide(L)'
;MKKFIFIAFIALVCNLEMNAQEYKVITSVESIVSSGLGRSRIIDGNEKKDYTEFTSTQTEDDNTRNKSKRGEIRVKDFDETKLLNFFNIAGIRFQNIAANDAVITSKINSMVADGWELAFVTSAVESDSGKGDGSGIFITRYIFKR
;
A
#
# COMPACT_ATOMS: atom_id res chain seq x y z
N MET A 1 24.46 32.07 33.38
CA MET A 1 23.17 32.12 32.65
C MET A 1 23.30 31.68 31.19
N LYS A 2 24.09 32.35 30.34
CA LYS A 2 24.23 31.98 28.90
C LYS A 2 24.66 30.52 28.65
N LYS A 3 25.59 29.99 29.45
CA LYS A 3 26.05 28.59 29.37
C LYS A 3 24.96 27.57 29.73
N PHE A 4 24.11 27.87 30.71
CA PHE A 4 22.99 27.01 31.09
C PHE A 4 21.89 27.00 30.03
N ILE A 5 21.61 28.15 29.41
CA ILE A 5 20.67 28.25 28.28
C ILE A 5 21.19 27.44 27.09
N PHE A 6 22.49 27.50 26.80
CA PHE A 6 23.11 26.73 25.72
C PHE A 6 23.07 25.21 25.98
N ILE A 7 23.31 24.78 27.22
CA ILE A 7 23.21 23.36 27.60
C ILE A 7 21.76 22.88 27.55
N ALA A 8 20.80 23.69 28.00
CA ALA A 8 19.38 23.37 27.88
C ALA A 8 18.92 23.28 26.42
N PHE A 9 19.44 24.15 25.55
CA PHE A 9 19.18 24.11 24.12
C PHE A 9 19.77 22.85 23.45
N ILE A 10 21.01 22.47 23.79
CA ILE A 10 21.62 21.23 23.30
C ILE A 10 20.84 20.00 23.79
N ALA A 11 20.47 19.97 25.07
CA ALA A 11 19.67 18.87 25.62
C ALA A 11 18.31 18.76 24.91
N LEU A 12 17.67 19.87 24.54
CA LEU A 12 16.43 19.89 23.77
C LEU A 12 16.62 19.34 22.35
N VAL A 13 17.71 19.68 21.66
CA VAL A 13 18.01 19.19 20.29
C VAL A 13 18.43 17.72 20.29
N CYS A 14 19.05 17.23 21.38
CA CYS A 14 19.43 15.81 21.51
C CYS A 14 18.23 14.87 21.73
N ASN A 15 17.02 15.38 21.99
CA ASN A 15 15.79 14.58 22.05
C ASN A 15 15.10 14.42 20.68
N LEU A 16 15.77 14.77 19.57
CA LEU A 16 15.35 14.30 18.25
C LEU A 16 15.63 12.79 18.18
N GLU A 17 14.68 12.02 18.70
CA GLU A 17 14.73 10.57 18.71
C GLU A 17 14.93 10.04 17.29
N MET A 18 16.03 9.32 17.07
CA MET A 18 16.18 8.39 15.96
C MET A 18 15.25 7.19 16.22
N ASN A 19 13.95 7.37 16.00
CA ASN A 19 13.03 6.24 15.93
C ASN A 19 13.32 5.44 14.66
N ALA A 20 13.22 4.11 14.75
CA ALA A 20 13.33 3.26 13.58
C ALA A 20 12.18 3.59 12.62
N GLN A 21 12.51 3.81 11.35
CA GLN A 21 11.54 4.15 10.32
C GLN A 21 10.47 3.06 10.20
N GLU A 22 9.20 3.42 10.36
CA GLU A 22 8.08 2.53 10.09
C GLU A 22 7.67 2.68 8.61
N TYR A 23 7.33 1.57 7.95
CA TYR A 23 6.83 1.57 6.58
C TYR A 23 5.40 1.04 6.53
N LYS A 24 4.60 1.61 5.63
CA LYS A 24 3.23 1.15 5.34
C LYS A 24 2.99 1.13 3.84
N VAL A 25 2.26 0.11 3.38
CA VAL A 25 1.91 -0.06 1.97
C VAL A 25 0.39 0.09 1.82
N ILE A 26 -0.02 1.01 0.95
CA ILE A 26 -1.41 1.17 0.51
C ILE A 26 -1.46 0.80 -0.96
N THR A 27 -2.48 0.06 -1.37
CA THR A 27 -2.59 -0.45 -2.75
C THR A 27 -3.87 0.03 -3.39
N SER A 28 -3.80 0.63 -4.59
CA SER A 28 -4.96 0.73 -5.48
C SER A 28 -4.95 -0.39 -6.51
N VAL A 29 -6.12 -0.98 -6.74
CA VAL A 29 -6.37 -1.93 -7.83
C VAL A 29 -7.48 -1.35 -8.69
N GLU A 30 -7.22 -1.18 -9.97
CA GLU A 30 -8.14 -0.58 -10.93
C GLU A 30 -8.38 -1.55 -12.08
N SER A 31 -9.65 -1.90 -12.29
CA SER A 31 -10.04 -2.92 -13.25
C SER A 31 -10.24 -2.30 -14.62
N ILE A 32 -9.74 -3.00 -15.64
CA ILE A 32 -10.03 -2.72 -17.06
C ILE A 32 -11.11 -3.64 -17.63
N VAL A 33 -11.71 -4.49 -16.80
CA VAL A 33 -12.75 -5.44 -17.22
C VAL A 33 -13.91 -4.66 -17.85
N SER A 34 -14.20 -5.01 -19.11
CA SER A 34 -15.28 -4.43 -19.88
C SER A 34 -16.65 -4.73 -19.26
N SER A 35 -17.67 -3.96 -19.64
CA SER A 35 -19.04 -4.04 -19.05
C SER A 35 -19.19 -3.57 -17.61
N GLY A 36 -18.14 -3.01 -16.99
CA GLY A 36 -18.25 -2.34 -15.69
C GLY A 36 -18.41 -3.28 -14.48
N LEU A 37 -18.16 -4.58 -14.66
CA LEU A 37 -18.21 -5.59 -13.58
C LEU A 37 -16.95 -5.58 -12.68
N GLY A 38 -15.93 -4.82 -13.08
CA GLY A 38 -14.71 -4.63 -12.30
C GLY A 38 -14.98 -4.04 -10.91
N ARG A 39 -14.12 -4.39 -9.94
CA ARG A 39 -14.20 -3.91 -8.55
C ARG A 39 -12.93 -3.14 -8.21
N SER A 40 -12.83 -1.93 -8.72
CA SER A 40 -11.68 -1.06 -8.42
C SER A 40 -11.72 -0.57 -6.97
N ARG A 41 -10.60 -0.67 -6.25
CA ARG A 41 -10.51 -0.38 -4.80
C ARG A 41 -9.15 0.21 -4.42
N ILE A 42 -9.12 1.02 -3.38
CA ILE A 42 -7.94 1.20 -2.53
C ILE A 42 -8.07 0.26 -1.33
N ILE A 43 -7.01 -0.48 -1.04
CA ILE A 43 -6.89 -1.41 0.08
C ILE A 43 -5.84 -0.86 1.04
N ASP A 44 -6.22 -0.72 2.31
CA ASP A 44 -5.34 -0.30 3.39
C ASP A 44 -5.46 -1.28 4.57
N GLY A 45 -4.37 -1.99 4.89
CA GLY A 45 -4.34 -2.96 5.98
C GLY A 45 -4.18 -2.30 7.34
N ASN A 46 -5.00 -2.71 8.31
CA ASN A 46 -4.98 -2.17 9.68
C ASN A 46 -4.27 -3.09 10.68
N GLU A 47 -4.03 -4.35 10.32
CA GLU A 47 -3.32 -5.33 11.17
C GLU A 47 -1.82 -5.35 10.87
N LYS A 48 -1.00 -5.50 11.93
CA LYS A 48 0.41 -5.89 11.81
C LYS A 48 0.54 -7.40 11.76
N LYS A 49 1.34 -7.92 10.83
CA LYS A 49 1.67 -9.35 10.71
C LYS A 49 3.19 -9.51 10.78
N ASP A 50 3.66 -10.50 11.54
CA ASP A 50 5.06 -10.86 11.57
C ASP A 50 5.35 -11.85 10.42
N TYR A 51 6.27 -11.48 9.53
CA TYR A 51 6.64 -12.33 8.41
C TYR A 51 7.37 -13.61 8.86
N THR A 52 8.00 -13.61 10.04
CA THR A 52 8.77 -14.75 10.55
C THR A 52 7.88 -15.95 10.87
N GLU A 53 6.62 -15.72 11.28
CA GLU A 53 5.61 -16.77 11.48
C GLU A 53 5.31 -17.57 10.21
N PHE A 54 5.58 -16.98 9.04
CA PHE A 54 5.32 -17.56 7.73
C PHE A 54 6.60 -17.88 6.95
N THR A 55 7.77 -17.76 7.58
CA THR A 55 9.08 -17.97 6.96
C THR A 55 9.74 -19.22 7.52
N SER A 56 10.36 -20.02 6.66
CA SER A 56 11.23 -21.13 7.08
C SER A 56 12.60 -20.93 6.47
N THR A 57 13.64 -21.01 7.29
CA THR A 57 15.02 -21.03 6.81
C THR A 57 15.30 -22.40 6.19
N GLN A 58 16.10 -22.45 5.12
CA GLN A 58 16.54 -23.70 4.52
C GLN A 58 18.03 -23.85 4.80
N THR A 59 18.43 -24.98 5.37
CA THR A 59 19.81 -25.35 5.68
C THR A 59 20.15 -26.70 5.07
N GLU A 60 21.40 -27.13 5.15
CA GLU A 60 21.80 -28.49 4.76
C GLU A 60 21.08 -29.56 5.61
N ASP A 61 20.88 -29.28 6.90
CA ASP A 61 20.26 -30.20 7.85
C ASP A 61 18.71 -30.14 7.85
N ASP A 62 18.11 -29.04 7.41
CA ASP A 62 16.65 -28.90 7.28
C ASP A 62 16.28 -28.12 6.01
N ASN A 63 15.77 -28.87 5.03
CA ASN A 63 15.27 -28.39 3.76
C ASN A 63 13.76 -28.69 3.59
N THR A 64 13.05 -28.86 4.71
CA THR A 64 11.64 -29.16 4.66
C THR A 64 10.84 -27.92 4.25
N ARG A 65 9.78 -28.15 3.48
CA ARG A 65 8.89 -27.09 3.00
C ARG A 65 8.18 -26.41 4.18
N ASN A 66 8.05 -25.09 4.12
CA ASN A 66 7.21 -24.31 5.03
C ASN A 66 5.78 -24.88 5.14
N LYS A 67 5.33 -25.14 6.38
CA LYS A 67 4.00 -25.71 6.69
C LYS A 67 3.00 -24.69 7.26
N SER A 68 3.37 -23.41 7.37
CA SER A 68 2.46 -22.36 7.85
C SER A 68 1.19 -22.30 7.00
N LYS A 69 0.05 -21.98 7.63
CA LYS A 69 -1.23 -22.00 6.93
C LYS A 69 -1.45 -20.66 6.24
N ARG A 70 -1.63 -20.68 4.92
CA ARG A 70 -1.99 -19.49 4.13
C ARG A 70 -3.24 -18.76 4.64
N GLY A 71 -4.15 -19.46 5.31
CA GLY A 71 -5.34 -18.86 5.90
C GLY A 71 -5.03 -17.88 7.04
N GLU A 72 -3.93 -18.07 7.76
CA GLU A 72 -3.49 -17.23 8.89
C GLU A 72 -2.82 -15.92 8.43
N ILE A 73 -2.33 -15.90 7.18
CA ILE A 73 -1.78 -14.70 6.52
C ILE A 73 -2.89 -13.69 6.20
N ARG A 74 -4.12 -14.15 5.96
CA ARG A 74 -5.23 -13.26 5.57
C ARG A 74 -5.54 -12.27 6.69
N VAL A 75 -5.41 -10.99 6.35
CA VAL A 75 -5.87 -9.85 7.18
C VAL A 75 -7.37 -9.70 6.99
N LYS A 76 -8.14 -9.62 8.08
CA LYS A 76 -9.60 -9.42 8.01
C LYS A 76 -9.97 -7.96 8.28
N ASP A 77 -9.15 -7.26 9.06
CA ASP A 77 -9.35 -5.85 9.36
C ASP A 77 -8.53 -4.99 8.38
N PHE A 78 -9.20 -4.51 7.34
CA PHE A 78 -8.66 -3.59 6.35
C PHE A 78 -9.75 -2.65 5.83
N ASP A 79 -9.33 -1.45 5.43
CA ASP A 79 -10.23 -0.48 4.82
C ASP A 79 -10.31 -0.72 3.31
N GLU A 80 -11.54 -0.74 2.78
CA GLU A 80 -11.81 -0.71 1.34
C GLU A 80 -12.41 0.64 0.93
N THR A 81 -11.67 1.41 0.13
CA THR A 81 -12.22 2.61 -0.52
C THR A 81 -12.61 2.28 -1.95
N LYS A 82 -13.86 2.58 -2.35
CA LYS A 82 -14.35 2.30 -3.71
C LYS A 82 -13.73 3.26 -4.72
N LEU A 83 -13.31 2.70 -5.86
CA LEU A 83 -12.93 3.42 -7.07
C LEU A 83 -13.85 3.02 -8.23
N LEU A 84 -13.86 3.85 -9.26
CA LEU A 84 -14.60 3.62 -10.51
C LEU A 84 -13.72 2.85 -11.50
N ASN A 85 -14.35 2.05 -12.38
CA ASN A 85 -13.61 1.33 -13.41
C ASN A 85 -13.17 2.26 -14.54
N PHE A 86 -12.01 2.02 -15.14
CA PHE A 86 -11.50 2.83 -16.24
C PHE A 86 -12.26 2.61 -17.55
N PHE A 87 -12.84 1.43 -17.74
CA PHE A 87 -13.50 1.05 -18.98
C PHE A 87 -14.97 0.68 -18.75
N ASN A 88 -15.77 0.94 -19.77
CA ASN A 88 -17.06 0.29 -19.97
C ASN A 88 -17.16 -0.25 -21.42
N ILE A 89 -18.35 -0.68 -21.84
CA ILE A 89 -18.55 -1.21 -23.20
C ILE A 89 -18.27 -0.19 -24.32
N ALA A 90 -18.31 1.11 -24.03
CA ALA A 90 -18.06 2.19 -25.00
C ALA A 90 -16.60 2.66 -25.02
N GLY A 91 -15.75 2.20 -24.09
CA GLY A 91 -14.34 2.55 -24.01
C GLY A 91 -13.94 3.22 -22.69
N ILE A 92 -12.89 4.05 -22.75
CA ILE A 92 -12.27 4.69 -21.58
C ILE A 92 -13.20 5.76 -20.99
N ARG A 93 -13.28 5.79 -19.65
CA ARG A 93 -14.07 6.74 -18.87
C ARG A 93 -13.15 7.75 -18.17
N PHE A 94 -12.72 8.79 -18.88
CA PHE A 94 -11.82 9.82 -18.33
C PHE A 94 -12.35 10.52 -17.07
N GLN A 95 -13.67 10.71 -16.97
CA GLN A 95 -14.29 11.24 -15.74
C GLN A 95 -14.11 10.29 -14.54
N ASN A 96 -14.11 8.98 -14.77
CA ASN A 96 -13.86 8.01 -13.72
C ASN A 96 -12.41 8.09 -13.24
N ILE A 97 -11.46 8.27 -14.17
CA ILE A 97 -10.05 8.49 -13.86
C ILE A 97 -9.89 9.73 -12.98
N ALA A 98 -10.42 10.87 -13.41
CA ALA A 98 -10.34 12.12 -12.63
C ALA A 98 -10.99 12.00 -11.24
N ALA A 99 -12.10 11.27 -11.12
CA ALA A 99 -12.73 11.01 -9.82
C ALA A 99 -11.87 10.09 -8.93
N ASN A 100 -11.27 9.06 -9.50
CA ASN A 100 -10.34 8.18 -8.76
C ASN A 100 -9.11 8.95 -8.28
N ASP A 101 -8.53 9.80 -9.13
CA ASP A 101 -7.38 10.65 -8.77
C ASP A 101 -7.70 11.55 -7.59
N ALA A 102 -8.90 12.15 -7.55
CA ALA A 102 -9.35 12.95 -6.41
C ALA A 102 -9.46 12.13 -5.11
N VAL A 103 -10.00 10.90 -5.20
CA VAL A 103 -10.11 9.99 -4.04
C VAL A 103 -8.73 9.53 -3.55
N ILE A 104 -7.84 9.16 -4.46
CA ILE A 104 -6.45 8.76 -4.16
C ILE A 104 -5.70 9.93 -3.52
N THR A 105 -5.83 11.13 -4.08
CA THR A 105 -5.22 12.36 -3.53
C THR A 105 -5.71 12.62 -2.11
N SER A 106 -7.02 12.47 -1.86
CA SER A 106 -7.58 12.60 -0.51
C SER A 106 -6.95 11.61 0.47
N LYS A 107 -6.79 10.33 0.07
CA LYS A 107 -6.13 9.32 0.92
C LYS A 107 -4.66 9.66 1.18
N ILE A 108 -3.90 10.06 0.16
CA ILE A 108 -2.49 10.45 0.32
C ILE A 108 -2.38 11.64 1.28
N ASN A 109 -3.22 12.68 1.11
CA ASN A 109 -3.22 13.84 1.99
C ASN A 109 -3.58 13.48 3.44
N SER A 110 -4.51 12.55 3.65
CA SER A 110 -4.80 12.02 5.00
C SER A 110 -3.58 11.35 5.61
N MET A 111 -2.87 10.49 4.85
CA MET A 111 -1.65 9.85 5.33
C MET A 111 -0.58 10.89 5.72
N VAL A 112 -0.40 11.92 4.89
CA VAL A 112 0.52 13.03 5.16
C VAL A 112 0.13 13.81 6.41
N ALA A 113 -1.17 14.10 6.59
CA ALA A 113 -1.67 14.76 7.80
C ALA A 113 -1.43 13.91 9.06
N ASP A 114 -1.48 12.59 8.94
CA ASP A 114 -1.15 11.64 10.00
C ASP A 114 0.38 11.47 10.21
N GLY A 115 1.20 12.26 9.50
CA GLY A 115 2.65 12.30 9.65
C GLY A 115 3.41 11.32 8.76
N TRP A 116 2.75 10.63 7.83
CA TRP A 116 3.42 9.74 6.89
C TRP A 116 4.00 10.49 5.68
N GLU A 117 5.22 10.18 5.30
CA GLU A 117 5.84 10.65 4.05
C GLU A 117 5.61 9.61 2.94
N LEU A 118 5.12 10.04 1.78
CA LEU A 118 5.07 9.17 0.59
C LEU A 118 6.49 8.98 0.05
N ALA A 119 7.09 7.82 0.33
CA ALA A 119 8.48 7.53 -0.01
C ALA A 119 8.63 7.00 -1.44
N PHE A 120 7.74 6.08 -1.85
CA PHE A 120 7.82 5.45 -3.16
C PHE A 120 6.43 5.17 -3.74
N VAL A 121 6.34 5.21 -5.06
CA VAL A 121 5.16 4.76 -5.82
C VAL A 121 5.63 3.79 -6.88
N THR A 122 4.99 2.63 -6.97
CA THR A 122 5.26 1.63 -8.01
C THR A 122 3.95 1.12 -8.59
N SER A 123 3.89 1.03 -9.92
CA SER A 123 2.72 0.54 -10.63
C SER A 123 3.09 -0.68 -11.47
N ALA A 124 2.16 -1.62 -11.58
CA ALA A 124 2.24 -2.75 -12.48
C ALA A 124 0.89 -2.93 -13.19
N VAL A 125 0.93 -3.64 -14.31
CA VAL A 125 -0.26 -3.95 -15.11
C VAL A 125 -0.25 -5.44 -15.45
N GLU A 126 -1.39 -6.08 -15.25
CA GLU A 126 -1.74 -7.32 -15.95
C GLU A 126 -2.60 -6.91 -17.15
N SER A 127 -2.12 -7.20 -18.35
CA SER A 127 -2.81 -6.87 -19.59
C SER A 127 -3.61 -8.06 -20.11
N ASP A 128 -4.76 -7.76 -20.72
CA ASP A 128 -5.50 -8.67 -21.59
C ASP A 128 -4.56 -9.24 -22.65
N SER A 129 -4.44 -10.56 -22.68
CA SER A 129 -3.53 -11.29 -23.58
C SER A 129 -4.24 -11.85 -24.83
N GLY A 130 -5.49 -11.45 -25.08
CA GLY A 130 -6.25 -11.74 -26.29
C GLY A 130 -7.23 -12.91 -26.12
N LYS A 131 -7.38 -13.73 -27.18
CA LYS A 131 -8.43 -14.77 -27.26
C LYS A 131 -8.28 -15.80 -26.13
N GLY A 132 -9.05 -15.61 -25.06
CA GLY A 132 -9.08 -16.47 -23.87
C GLY A 132 -8.93 -15.71 -22.55
N ASP A 133 -8.50 -14.46 -22.59
CA ASP A 133 -8.13 -13.67 -21.41
C ASP A 133 -8.54 -12.20 -21.57
N GLY A 134 -9.84 -11.92 -21.45
CA GLY A 134 -10.40 -10.57 -21.60
C GLY A 134 -10.29 -9.69 -20.34
N SER A 135 -9.34 -9.99 -19.46
CA SER A 135 -9.21 -9.37 -18.15
C SER A 135 -7.90 -8.59 -18.05
N GLY A 136 -7.91 -7.59 -17.18
CA GLY A 136 -6.68 -6.97 -16.74
C GLY A 136 -6.92 -6.07 -15.54
N ILE A 137 -5.83 -5.75 -14.88
CA ILE A 137 -5.81 -4.89 -13.71
C ILE A 137 -4.59 -3.98 -13.77
N PHE A 138 -4.79 -2.74 -13.36
CA PHE A 138 -3.72 -1.87 -12.91
C PHE A 138 -3.60 -2.00 -11.39
N ILE A 139 -2.39 -2.16 -10.90
CA ILE A 139 -2.10 -2.15 -9.47
C ILE A 139 -1.05 -1.09 -9.20
N THR A 140 -1.32 -0.19 -8.26
CA THR A 140 -0.37 0.81 -7.79
C THR A 140 -0.17 0.65 -6.30
N ARG A 141 1.08 0.56 -5.86
CA ARG A 141 1.48 0.54 -4.45
C ARG A 141 2.11 1.87 -4.09
N TYR A 142 1.52 2.51 -3.09
CA TYR A 142 2.01 3.70 -2.43
C TYR A 142 2.71 3.25 -1.15
N ILE A 143 4.01 3.46 -1.07
CA ILE A 143 4.83 3.06 0.08
C ILE A 143 5.13 4.32 0.87
N PHE A 144 4.59 4.36 2.08
CA PHE A 144 4.76 5.44 3.04
C PHE A 144 5.81 5.07 4.08
N LYS A 145 6.47 6.07 4.63
CA LYS A 145 7.36 5.94 5.78
C LYS A 145 7.07 7.02 6.83
N ARG A 146 7.21 6.70 8.12
CA ARG A 146 7.15 7.68 9.22
C ARG A 146 8.17 7.38 10.30
#